data_AF-A0A9R0TGV0-F1
#
_entry.id   AF-A0A9R0TGV0-F1
#
_cell.length_a   1.000
_cell.length_b   1.000
_cell.length_c   1.000
_cell.angle_alpha   90.00
_cell.angle_beta   90.00
_cell.angle_gamma   90.00
#
_symmetry.space_group_name_H-M   'P 1'
#
loop_
_entity.id
_entity.type
_entity.pdbx_description
1 polymer ?
#
loop_
_entity_poly.entity_id
_entity_poly.type
_entity_poly.pdbx_seq_one_letter_code
_entity_poly.pdbx_strand_id
1 'polypeptide(L)'
;MAEREREKELEAIKEQYLGCKKPKKQVIKPSEKFRSFDWENTEDTSRDMNTLYQSPHEARPLFGRGFVAGMDRREQKKAAAQLEKKIRAELRHRTGAEDRVEDDDLVDKKNAAAADSYDTFDMRVDRHWSEKSLAEMTERDWRIFREDFSISYKGSRVPRPMRSWSESKLGSELLLAVERAGYRKPSPIQMAAIPLGLSQRDVIGIAETGSGKTAAFVLPMMSYIAHLPPIKDENGPYAVVLAPTRELAQQIEEEAVKFANHLGIRVVSVVGGQQIEGQALKLKQGCEIVIATPGRLLDCLESRYAVLNQCNYVVLDEADRMIDMGFEPQVAAVLDAMPSSNLKPENEDEVLDERRIYRTT
;
A
#
# COMPACT_ATOMS: atom_id res chain seq x y z
N MET A 1 6.57 -36.62 32.77
CA MET A 1 5.37 -36.69 31.91
C MET A 1 4.71 -38.05 32.06
N ALA A 2 5.40 -39.15 31.70
CA ALA A 2 4.87 -40.51 31.81
C ALA A 2 4.36 -40.93 33.21
N GLU A 3 5.00 -40.49 34.29
CA GLU A 3 4.56 -40.84 35.66
C GLU A 3 3.24 -40.13 36.05
N ARG A 4 3.09 -38.86 35.66
CA ARG A 4 1.88 -38.06 35.85
C ARG A 4 0.71 -38.54 34.98
N GLU A 5 1.01 -39.07 33.81
CA GLU A 5 0.02 -39.68 32.91
C GLU A 5 -0.50 -40.99 33.48
N ARG A 6 0.40 -41.86 33.96
CA ARG A 6 0.04 -43.11 34.65
C ARG A 6 -0.75 -42.89 35.93
N GLU A 7 -0.44 -41.86 36.71
CA GLU A 7 -1.21 -41.52 37.91
C GLU A 7 -2.65 -41.15 37.56
N LYS A 8 -2.85 -40.34 36.52
CA LYS A 8 -4.17 -39.94 36.03
C LYS A 8 -4.93 -41.11 35.37
N GLU A 9 -4.25 -42.03 34.69
CA GLU A 9 -4.87 -43.28 34.21
C GLU A 9 -5.38 -44.14 35.38
N LEU A 10 -4.56 -44.31 36.43
CA LEU A 10 -4.96 -45.03 37.65
C LEU A 10 -6.10 -44.31 38.39
N GLU A 11 -6.12 -42.99 38.38
CA GLU A 11 -7.21 -42.17 38.93
C GLU A 11 -8.51 -42.38 38.14
N ALA A 12 -8.48 -42.36 36.81
CA ALA A 12 -9.63 -42.66 35.96
C ALA A 12 -10.18 -44.08 36.18
N ILE A 13 -9.30 -45.08 36.34
CA ILE A 13 -9.71 -46.46 36.68
C ILE A 13 -10.38 -46.49 38.05
N LYS A 14 -9.81 -45.83 39.07
CA LYS A 14 -10.41 -45.75 40.40
C LYS A 14 -11.78 -45.08 40.35
N GLU A 15 -11.93 -43.98 39.63
CA GLU A 15 -13.22 -43.29 39.46
C GLU A 15 -14.29 -44.19 38.82
N GLN A 16 -13.91 -45.00 37.82
CA GLN A 16 -14.83 -45.88 37.11
C GLN A 16 -15.37 -47.02 38.00
N TYR A 17 -14.51 -47.65 38.82
CA TYR A 17 -14.88 -48.84 39.60
C TYR A 17 -15.30 -48.56 41.04
N LEU A 18 -14.72 -47.53 41.69
CA LEU A 18 -15.02 -47.19 43.09
C LEU A 18 -16.08 -46.10 43.21
N GLY A 19 -16.40 -45.41 42.10
CA GLY A 19 -17.38 -44.33 42.03
C GLY A 19 -16.87 -43.03 42.66
N CYS A 20 -17.11 -41.90 41.98
CA CYS A 20 -16.74 -40.58 42.47
C CYS A 20 -17.97 -39.69 42.77
N LYS A 21 -17.81 -38.77 43.72
CA LYS A 21 -18.75 -37.65 43.91
C LYS A 21 -18.55 -36.66 42.77
N LYS A 22 -19.37 -36.76 41.72
CA LYS A 22 -19.31 -35.82 40.59
C LYS A 22 -19.49 -34.38 41.10
N PRO A 23 -18.56 -33.45 40.86
CA PRO A 23 -18.80 -32.05 41.17
C PRO A 23 -20.01 -31.59 40.36
N LYS A 24 -20.99 -30.97 41.02
CA LYS A 24 -22.17 -30.43 40.35
C LYS A 24 -21.70 -29.38 39.34
N LYS A 25 -22.06 -29.53 38.05
CA LYS A 25 -21.85 -28.47 37.05
C LYS A 25 -22.44 -27.18 37.60
N GLN A 26 -21.61 -26.16 37.73
CA GLN A 26 -22.03 -24.85 38.21
C GLN A 26 -23.02 -24.30 37.18
N VAL A 27 -24.28 -24.10 37.59
CA VAL A 27 -25.31 -23.56 36.69
C VAL A 27 -25.01 -22.08 36.50
N ILE A 28 -24.42 -21.73 35.35
CA ILE A 28 -24.10 -20.35 34.99
C ILE A 28 -25.41 -19.56 34.92
N LYS A 29 -25.51 -18.48 35.72
CA LYS A 29 -26.74 -17.69 35.82
C LYS A 29 -26.98 -16.96 34.50
N PRO A 30 -28.24 -16.74 34.08
CA PRO A 30 -28.55 -16.03 32.83
C PRO A 30 -27.92 -14.65 32.69
N SER A 31 -27.59 -13.98 33.80
CA SER A 31 -26.91 -12.69 33.86
C SER A 31 -25.41 -12.73 33.52
N GLU A 32 -24.77 -13.91 33.58
CA GLU A 32 -23.35 -14.13 33.23
C GLU A 32 -23.19 -14.62 31.78
N LYS A 33 -24.29 -14.90 31.07
CA LYS A 33 -24.32 -15.60 29.77
C LYS A 33 -23.82 -14.82 28.55
N PHE A 34 -23.40 -13.55 28.66
CA PHE A 34 -23.13 -12.70 27.49
C PHE A 34 -21.79 -11.95 27.55
N ARG A 35 -20.69 -12.62 27.93
CA ARG A 35 -19.35 -11.99 27.90
C ARG A 35 -18.21 -12.81 27.29
N SER A 36 -18.38 -14.11 27.07
CA SER A 36 -17.39 -14.91 26.33
C SER A 36 -17.97 -15.34 25.00
N PHE A 37 -17.32 -14.92 23.91
CA PHE A 37 -17.58 -15.39 22.55
C PHE A 37 -16.64 -16.54 22.16
N ASP A 38 -15.61 -16.79 22.98
CA ASP A 38 -14.65 -17.87 22.80
C ASP A 38 -14.99 -19.05 23.70
N TRP A 39 -14.62 -20.24 23.24
CA TRP A 39 -14.67 -21.48 24.02
C TRP A 39 -13.57 -21.51 25.07
N GLU A 40 -13.87 -22.07 26.24
CA GLU A 40 -12.85 -22.25 27.28
C GLU A 40 -12.00 -23.50 27.02
N ASN A 41 -10.70 -23.44 27.27
CA ASN A 41 -9.80 -24.60 27.15
C ASN A 41 -10.17 -25.77 28.09
N THR A 42 -11.05 -25.55 29.07
CA THR A 42 -11.63 -26.57 29.96
C THR A 42 -12.73 -27.38 29.27
N GLU A 43 -13.29 -26.89 28.17
CA GLU A 43 -14.33 -27.53 27.36
C GLU A 43 -13.75 -28.45 26.27
N ASP A 44 -12.42 -28.43 26.07
CA ASP A 44 -11.69 -29.31 25.17
C ASP A 44 -11.71 -30.77 25.68
N THR A 45 -12.21 -31.67 24.84
CA THR A 45 -12.37 -33.09 25.13
C THR A 45 -11.24 -33.96 24.58
N SER A 46 -10.33 -33.40 23.78
CA SER A 46 -9.27 -34.15 23.08
C SER A 46 -8.08 -34.54 23.98
N ARG A 47 -8.10 -34.10 25.24
CA ARG A 47 -7.05 -34.39 26.24
C ARG A 47 -7.14 -35.82 26.75
N ASP A 48 -6.72 -36.76 25.93
CA ASP A 48 -6.62 -38.16 26.32
C ASP A 48 -5.33 -38.40 27.13
N MET A 49 -5.39 -39.36 28.05
CA MET A 49 -4.25 -39.79 28.85
C MET A 49 -3.38 -40.79 28.10
N ASN A 50 -4.00 -41.56 27.20
CA ASN A 50 -3.35 -42.64 26.50
C ASN A 50 -2.67 -42.13 25.23
N THR A 51 -1.38 -42.44 25.10
CA THR A 51 -0.53 -42.10 23.95
C THR A 51 -1.12 -42.50 22.59
N LEU A 52 -1.89 -43.60 22.52
CA LEU A 52 -2.54 -44.05 21.29
C LEU A 52 -3.64 -43.10 20.78
N TYR A 53 -4.31 -42.40 21.70
CA TYR A 53 -5.39 -41.46 21.39
C TYR A 53 -4.89 -40.01 21.29
N GLN A 54 -3.75 -39.69 21.91
CA GLN A 54 -3.05 -38.41 21.72
C GLN A 54 -2.41 -38.29 20.34
N SER A 55 -1.97 -39.42 19.76
CA SER A 55 -1.42 -39.49 18.40
C SER A 55 -2.21 -40.51 17.57
N PRO A 56 -3.49 -40.22 17.27
CA PRO A 56 -4.31 -41.14 16.50
C PRO A 56 -3.69 -41.32 15.12
N HIS A 57 -3.66 -42.57 14.65
CA HIS A 57 -3.21 -42.84 13.29
C HIS A 57 -4.19 -42.21 12.30
N GLU A 58 -3.80 -41.10 11.68
CA GLU A 58 -4.63 -40.42 10.68
C GLU A 58 -4.86 -41.34 9.48
N ALA A 59 -6.13 -41.64 9.23
CA ALA A 59 -6.52 -42.49 8.11
C ALA A 59 -6.13 -41.82 6.79
N ARG A 60 -5.37 -42.52 5.95
CA ARG A 60 -5.06 -42.07 4.59
C ARG A 60 -6.36 -42.04 3.77
N PRO A 61 -6.88 -40.87 3.39
CA PRO A 61 -8.13 -40.82 2.66
C PRO A 61 -7.96 -41.53 1.32
N LEU A 62 -8.91 -42.41 0.96
CA LEU A 62 -8.93 -43.17 -0.29
C LEU A 62 -7.58 -43.86 -0.61
N PHE A 63 -6.95 -44.51 0.38
CA PHE A 63 -5.67 -45.21 0.23
C PHE A 63 -4.53 -44.31 -0.30
N GLY A 64 -4.50 -43.04 0.12
CA GLY A 64 -3.48 -42.07 -0.28
C GLY A 64 -3.76 -41.38 -1.62
N ARG A 65 -4.93 -41.63 -2.23
CA ARG A 65 -5.43 -40.91 -3.41
C ARG A 65 -6.39 -39.76 -3.06
N GLY A 66 -6.85 -39.72 -1.82
CA GLY A 66 -7.79 -38.72 -1.33
C GLY A 66 -7.12 -37.67 -0.47
N PHE A 67 -7.77 -36.51 -0.39
CA PHE A 67 -7.34 -35.37 0.41
C PHE A 67 -8.42 -35.02 1.43
N VAL A 68 -8.00 -34.61 2.62
CA VAL A 68 -8.85 -34.00 3.63
C VAL A 68 -9.39 -32.68 3.08
N ALA A 69 -10.71 -32.48 3.20
CA ALA A 69 -11.39 -31.29 2.70
C ALA A 69 -10.97 -30.04 3.50
N GLY A 70 -10.87 -28.90 2.82
CA GLY A 70 -10.52 -27.61 3.44
C GLY A 70 -9.02 -27.38 3.70
N MET A 71 -8.20 -28.42 3.64
CA MET A 71 -6.74 -28.30 3.73
C MET A 71 -6.09 -28.15 2.35
N ASP A 72 -4.98 -27.43 2.27
CA ASP A 72 -4.22 -27.26 1.03
C ASP A 72 -3.72 -28.63 0.50
N ARG A 73 -3.97 -28.91 -0.78
CA ARG A 73 -3.62 -30.20 -1.39
C ARG A 73 -2.12 -30.42 -1.47
N ARG A 74 -1.34 -29.35 -1.68
CA ARG A 74 0.13 -29.42 -1.77
C ARG A 74 0.73 -29.73 -0.42
N GLU A 75 0.24 -29.09 0.63
CA GLU A 75 0.69 -29.36 2.00
C GLU A 75 0.41 -30.83 2.38
N GLN A 76 -0.79 -31.32 2.06
CA GLN A 76 -1.14 -32.72 2.26
C GLN A 76 -0.26 -33.68 1.45
N LYS A 77 0.03 -33.39 0.17
CA LYS A 77 0.95 -34.19 -0.65
C LYS A 77 2.37 -34.23 -0.06
N LYS A 78 2.87 -33.10 0.44
CA LYS A 78 4.19 -33.00 1.07
C LYS A 78 4.25 -33.82 2.37
N ALA A 79 3.25 -33.67 3.24
CA ALA A 79 3.16 -34.45 4.46
C ALA A 79 3.07 -35.96 4.17
N ALA A 80 2.25 -36.36 3.19
CA ALA A 80 2.13 -37.74 2.75
C ALA A 80 3.46 -38.31 2.22
N ALA A 81 4.19 -37.55 1.39
CA ALA A 81 5.50 -37.95 0.87
C ALA A 81 6.54 -38.11 1.98
N GLN A 82 6.59 -37.20 2.96
CA GLN A 82 7.48 -37.33 4.12
C GLN A 82 7.16 -38.56 4.97
N LEU A 83 5.87 -38.84 5.19
CA LEU A 83 5.42 -40.01 5.92
C LEU A 83 5.75 -41.32 5.17
N GLU A 84 5.55 -41.35 3.86
CA GLU A 84 5.91 -42.50 3.01
C GLU A 84 7.42 -42.77 3.09
N LYS A 85 8.24 -41.72 3.02
CA LYS A 85 9.69 -41.83 3.19
C LYS A 85 10.08 -42.43 4.54
N LYS A 86 9.45 -41.99 5.63
CA LYS A 86 9.67 -42.55 6.98
C LYS A 86 9.29 -44.03 7.05
N ILE A 87 8.11 -44.40 6.55
CA ILE A 87 7.65 -45.80 6.56
C ILE A 87 8.56 -46.68 5.72
N ARG A 88 9.01 -46.20 4.55
CA ARG A 88 9.97 -46.93 3.70
C ARG A 88 11.31 -47.10 4.42
N ALA A 89 11.79 -46.10 5.15
CA ALA A 89 13.00 -46.20 5.97
C ALA A 89 12.86 -47.23 7.13
N GLU A 90 11.71 -47.25 7.80
CA GLU A 90 11.45 -48.19 8.89
C GLU A 90 11.31 -49.64 8.40
N LEU A 91 10.61 -49.86 7.28
CA LEU A 91 10.51 -51.17 6.63
C LEU A 91 11.90 -51.71 6.25
N ARG A 92 12.79 -50.85 5.73
CA ARG A 92 14.18 -51.20 5.40
C ARG A 92 14.95 -51.69 6.62
N HIS A 93 14.86 -50.97 7.74
CA HIS A 93 15.52 -51.37 8.99
C HIS A 93 15.02 -52.74 9.49
N ARG A 94 13.76 -53.08 9.20
CA ARG A 94 13.15 -54.36 9.62
C ARG A 94 13.49 -55.53 8.70
N THR A 95 13.64 -55.32 7.39
CA THR A 95 13.86 -56.39 6.41
C THR A 95 15.32 -56.60 6.00
N GLY A 96 16.23 -55.66 6.33
CA GLY A 96 17.67 -55.80 6.06
C GLY A 96 18.03 -55.81 4.57
N ALA A 97 17.16 -55.29 3.70
CA ALA A 97 17.38 -55.25 2.26
C ALA A 97 18.24 -54.04 1.86
N GLU A 98 19.39 -54.29 1.23
CA GLU A 98 20.24 -53.29 0.57
C GLU A 98 19.90 -53.22 -0.92
N ASP A 99 18.80 -52.55 -1.29
CA ASP A 99 18.59 -52.14 -2.68
C ASP A 99 19.43 -50.87 -3.00
N ARG A 100 19.78 -50.68 -4.28
CA ARG A 100 20.62 -49.57 -4.75
C ARG A 100 20.01 -48.22 -4.35
N VAL A 101 20.74 -47.45 -3.54
CA VAL A 101 20.38 -46.11 -3.06
C VAL A 101 19.94 -45.17 -4.21
N GLU A 102 20.50 -45.37 -5.40
CA GLU A 102 20.24 -44.56 -6.60
C GLU A 102 18.78 -44.63 -7.08
N ASP A 103 18.13 -45.80 -7.05
CA ASP A 103 16.74 -45.94 -7.51
C ASP A 103 15.74 -45.29 -6.55
N ASP A 104 16.05 -45.31 -5.25
CA ASP A 104 15.22 -44.74 -4.20
C ASP A 104 15.28 -43.20 -4.18
N ASP A 105 16.47 -42.63 -4.36
CA ASP A 105 16.65 -41.19 -4.51
C ASP A 105 15.92 -40.67 -5.75
N LEU A 106 15.85 -41.46 -6.82
CA LEU A 106 15.09 -41.12 -8.02
C LEU A 106 13.58 -41.11 -7.75
N VAL A 107 13.05 -42.09 -7.00
CA VAL A 107 11.63 -42.14 -6.63
C VAL A 107 11.27 -41.00 -5.68
N ASP A 108 12.09 -40.73 -4.67
CA ASP A 108 11.88 -39.62 -3.73
C ASP A 108 11.95 -38.26 -4.44
N LYS A 109 12.90 -38.07 -5.36
CA LYS A 109 12.97 -36.86 -6.21
C LYS A 109 11.74 -36.73 -7.10
N LYS A 110 11.26 -37.82 -7.69
CA LYS A 110 10.05 -37.83 -8.54
C LYS A 110 8.80 -37.49 -7.73
N ASN A 111 8.66 -38.05 -6.53
CA ASN A 111 7.53 -37.76 -5.63
C ASN A 111 7.59 -36.34 -5.07
N ALA A 112 8.78 -35.85 -4.70
CA ALA A 112 8.98 -34.46 -4.28
C ALA A 112 8.67 -33.47 -5.41
N ALA A 113 9.15 -33.75 -6.63
CA ALA A 113 8.83 -32.94 -7.82
C ALA A 113 7.32 -32.96 -8.14
N ALA A 114 6.65 -34.11 -8.00
CA ALA A 114 5.20 -34.22 -8.18
C ALA A 114 4.38 -33.54 -7.06
N ALA A 115 4.94 -33.44 -5.84
CA ALA A 115 4.36 -32.72 -4.72
C ALA A 115 4.56 -31.20 -4.85
N ASP A 116 5.66 -30.76 -5.46
CA ASP A 116 5.93 -29.35 -5.74
C ASP A 116 5.29 -28.85 -7.03
N SER A 117 4.97 -29.73 -7.97
CA SER A 117 4.15 -29.39 -9.13
C SER A 117 2.71 -29.15 -8.68
N TYR A 118 2.35 -27.87 -8.57
CA TYR A 118 0.95 -27.45 -8.67
C TYR A 118 0.45 -27.78 -10.09
N ASP A 119 -0.86 -27.98 -10.24
CA ASP A 119 -1.45 -28.14 -11.57
C ASP A 119 -1.05 -26.91 -12.41
N THR A 120 -0.15 -27.08 -13.38
CA THR A 120 0.52 -25.96 -14.08
C THR A 120 -0.45 -25.02 -14.80
N PHE A 121 -1.69 -25.48 -14.99
CA PHE A 121 -2.79 -24.70 -15.51
C PHE A 121 -3.21 -23.57 -14.57
N ASP A 122 -3.12 -23.77 -13.25
CA ASP A 122 -3.56 -22.83 -12.21
C ASP A 122 -2.52 -21.71 -11.97
N MET A 123 -1.22 -22.02 -12.08
CA MET A 123 -0.14 -21.05 -11.79
C MET A 123 0.06 -19.98 -12.88
N ARG A 124 -0.40 -20.19 -14.12
CA ARG A 124 -0.33 -19.13 -15.15
C ARG A 124 -1.25 -17.96 -14.84
N VAL A 125 -2.30 -18.19 -14.04
CA VAL A 125 -3.34 -17.22 -13.74
C VAL A 125 -2.98 -16.36 -12.51
N ASP A 126 -2.14 -16.85 -11.60
CA ASP A 126 -1.99 -16.29 -10.24
C ASP A 126 -0.56 -15.89 -9.84
N ARG A 127 0.33 -15.53 -10.79
CA ARG A 127 1.60 -14.88 -10.43
C ARG A 127 1.35 -13.51 -9.79
N HIS A 128 2.13 -13.17 -8.76
CA HIS A 128 2.06 -11.85 -8.12
C HIS A 128 2.55 -10.76 -9.09
N TRP A 129 1.99 -9.54 -8.99
CA TRP A 129 2.29 -8.44 -9.92
C TRP A 129 3.78 -8.05 -9.94
N SER A 130 4.53 -8.32 -8.87
CA SER A 130 5.96 -8.02 -8.77
C SER A 130 6.82 -8.85 -9.73
N GLU A 131 6.34 -10.00 -10.16
CA GLU A 131 7.04 -10.89 -11.10
C GLU A 131 6.58 -10.69 -12.55
N LYS A 132 5.50 -9.92 -12.76
CA LYS A 132 4.87 -9.69 -14.05
C LYS A 132 5.45 -8.45 -14.73
N SER A 133 5.61 -8.51 -16.04
CA SER A 133 5.88 -7.31 -16.84
C SER A 133 4.63 -6.43 -16.96
N LEU A 134 4.80 -5.15 -17.30
CA LEU A 134 3.68 -4.20 -17.41
C LEU A 134 2.65 -4.64 -18.47
N ALA A 135 3.11 -5.26 -19.56
CA ALA A 135 2.26 -5.74 -20.64
C ALA A 135 1.40 -6.96 -20.26
N GLU A 136 1.83 -7.73 -19.25
CA GLU A 136 1.11 -8.92 -18.76
C GLU A 136 0.13 -8.59 -17.63
N MET A 137 0.08 -7.34 -17.16
CA MET A 137 -0.77 -6.93 -16.04
C MET A 137 -2.25 -6.90 -16.42
N THR A 138 -3.03 -7.77 -15.79
CA THR A 138 -4.50 -7.82 -15.94
C THR A 138 -5.21 -6.85 -14.98
N GLU A 139 -6.51 -6.64 -15.16
CA GLU A 139 -7.33 -5.84 -14.22
C GLU A 139 -7.34 -6.42 -12.80
N ARG A 140 -7.31 -7.76 -12.68
CA ARG A 140 -7.18 -8.45 -11.39
C ARG A 140 -5.86 -8.10 -10.73
N ASP A 141 -4.76 -8.10 -11.48
CA ASP A 141 -3.44 -7.75 -10.95
C ASP A 141 -3.37 -6.30 -10.48
N TRP A 142 -4.02 -5.37 -11.19
CA TRP A 142 -4.14 -3.98 -10.75
C TRP A 142 -5.05 -3.81 -9.54
N ARG A 143 -6.02 -4.71 -9.33
CA ARG A 143 -6.80 -4.75 -8.08
C ARG A 143 -5.94 -5.23 -6.91
N ILE A 144 -5.21 -6.33 -7.08
CA ILE A 144 -4.29 -6.87 -6.06
C ILE A 144 -3.22 -5.81 -5.72
N PHE A 145 -2.61 -5.19 -6.72
CA PHE A 145 -1.63 -4.12 -6.53
C PHE A 145 -2.18 -2.98 -5.66
N ARG A 146 -3.44 -2.58 -5.88
CA ARG A 146 -4.09 -1.53 -5.09
C ARG A 146 -4.41 -2.01 -3.67
N GLU A 147 -4.82 -3.26 -3.50
CA GLU A 147 -5.06 -3.87 -2.19
C GLU A 147 -3.75 -3.95 -1.38
N ASP A 148 -2.64 -4.38 -1.99
CA ASP A 148 -1.33 -4.49 -1.33
C ASP A 148 -0.79 -3.14 -0.83
N PHE A 149 -1.07 -2.06 -1.57
CA PHE A 149 -0.65 -0.71 -1.21
C PHE A 149 -1.75 0.13 -0.54
N SER A 150 -2.91 -0.46 -0.22
CA SER A 150 -4.06 0.23 0.39
C SER A 150 -4.52 1.48 -0.40
N ILE A 151 -4.48 1.42 -1.74
CA ILE A 151 -4.86 2.53 -2.62
C ILE A 151 -6.33 2.38 -3.03
N SER A 152 -7.14 3.38 -2.69
CA SER A 152 -8.54 3.47 -3.13
C SER A 152 -8.77 4.70 -4.00
N TYR A 153 -9.64 4.58 -5.00
CA TYR A 153 -9.99 5.68 -5.91
C TYR A 153 -11.47 6.02 -5.83
N LYS A 154 -11.78 7.30 -5.99
CA LYS A 154 -13.11 7.80 -6.32
C LYS A 154 -12.97 8.68 -7.57
N GLY A 155 -13.73 8.36 -8.62
CA GLY A 155 -13.69 9.09 -9.89
C GLY A 155 -13.83 8.16 -11.09
N SER A 156 -14.19 8.76 -12.22
CA SER A 156 -14.23 8.14 -13.55
C SER A 156 -12.83 8.01 -14.15
N ARG A 157 -12.60 7.03 -15.04
CA ARG A 157 -11.43 6.93 -15.95
C ARG A 157 -10.07 7.21 -15.29
N VAL A 158 -9.82 6.59 -14.15
CA VAL A 158 -8.58 6.78 -13.40
C VAL A 158 -7.43 6.06 -14.14
N PRO A 159 -6.31 6.73 -14.46
CA PRO A 159 -5.12 6.09 -15.00
C PRO A 159 -4.60 5.02 -14.03
N ARG A 160 -3.94 4.01 -14.57
CA ARG A 160 -3.34 2.95 -13.75
C ARG A 160 -2.22 3.53 -12.88
N PRO A 161 -2.07 3.07 -11.63
CA PRO A 161 -0.95 3.50 -10.80
C PRO A 161 0.38 3.03 -11.40
N MET A 162 1.44 3.79 -11.18
CA MET A 162 2.79 3.38 -11.58
C MET A 162 3.38 2.41 -10.55
N ARG A 163 4.08 1.35 -10.99
CA ARG A 163 4.71 0.38 -10.07
C ARG A 163 6.15 0.74 -9.72
N SER A 164 6.80 1.51 -10.60
CA SER A 164 8.18 1.96 -10.47
C SER A 164 8.38 3.33 -11.13
N TRP A 165 9.47 4.03 -10.79
CA TRP A 165 9.78 5.34 -11.36
C TRP A 165 9.95 5.31 -12.89
N SER A 166 10.48 4.21 -13.44
CA SER A 166 10.60 4.02 -14.90
C SER A 166 9.26 3.97 -15.62
N GLU A 167 8.17 3.63 -14.92
CA GLU A 167 6.81 3.60 -15.48
C GLU A 167 6.06 4.93 -15.30
N SER A 168 6.66 5.93 -14.63
CA SER A 168 6.01 7.18 -14.26
C SER A 168 5.69 8.14 -15.42
N LYS A 169 6.28 7.92 -16.60
CA LYS A 169 6.23 8.85 -17.76
C LYS A 169 6.80 10.26 -17.45
N LEU A 170 7.59 10.42 -16.38
CA LEU A 170 8.32 11.66 -16.09
C LEU A 170 9.51 11.85 -17.05
N GLY A 171 9.88 13.11 -17.30
CA GLY A 171 11.06 13.47 -18.09
C GLY A 171 12.38 12.99 -17.49
N SER A 172 13.41 12.79 -18.32
CA SER A 172 14.72 12.26 -17.89
C SER A 172 15.38 13.10 -16.78
N GLU A 173 15.29 14.42 -16.86
CA GLU A 173 15.82 15.34 -15.86
C GLU A 173 15.15 15.17 -14.50
N LEU A 174 13.83 14.97 -14.47
CA LEU A 174 13.07 14.70 -13.25
C LEU A 174 13.40 13.32 -12.67
N LEU A 175 13.51 12.29 -13.50
CA LEU A 175 13.90 10.95 -13.06
C LEU A 175 15.31 10.96 -12.44
N LEU A 176 16.24 11.70 -13.03
CA LEU A 176 17.58 11.90 -12.47
C LEU A 176 17.52 12.64 -11.13
N ALA A 177 16.67 13.67 -11.01
CA ALA A 177 16.48 14.40 -9.77
C ALA A 177 15.89 13.50 -8.66
N VAL A 178 14.91 12.66 -9.00
CA VAL A 178 14.31 11.66 -8.09
C VAL A 178 15.35 10.67 -7.59
N GLU A 179 16.20 10.14 -8.49
CA GLU A 179 17.29 9.23 -8.13
C GLU A 179 18.30 9.90 -7.19
N ARG A 180 18.76 11.12 -7.52
CA ARG A 180 19.72 11.89 -6.72
C ARG A 180 19.17 12.31 -5.36
N ALA A 181 17.88 12.59 -5.27
CA ALA A 181 17.20 12.88 -4.01
C ALA A 181 17.03 11.63 -3.13
N GLY A 182 17.33 10.42 -3.63
CA GLY A 182 17.35 9.18 -2.86
C GLY A 182 16.03 8.40 -2.88
N TYR A 183 15.08 8.76 -3.74
CA TYR A 183 13.79 8.10 -3.86
C TYR A 183 13.90 6.78 -4.63
N ARG A 184 14.23 5.69 -3.92
CA ARG A 184 14.44 4.36 -4.55
C ARG A 184 13.17 3.74 -5.13
N LYS A 185 12.05 3.87 -4.43
CA LYS A 185 10.73 3.35 -4.84
C LYS A 185 9.67 4.40 -4.56
N PRO A 186 8.64 4.53 -5.41
CA PRO A 186 7.53 5.44 -5.14
C PRO A 186 6.74 4.96 -3.91
N SER A 187 6.18 5.90 -3.14
CA SER A 187 5.23 5.59 -2.08
C SER A 187 3.81 5.37 -2.63
N PRO A 188 2.87 4.75 -1.90
CA PRO A 188 1.52 4.48 -2.40
C PRO A 188 0.80 5.72 -2.96
N ILE A 189 0.90 6.85 -2.27
CA ILE A 189 0.29 8.10 -2.73
C ILE A 189 0.96 8.63 -4.01
N GLN A 190 2.28 8.46 -4.15
CA GLN A 190 3.02 8.84 -5.37
C GLN A 190 2.65 7.95 -6.54
N MET A 191 2.54 6.63 -6.32
CA MET A 191 2.14 5.65 -7.34
C MET A 191 0.78 6.00 -7.95
N ALA A 192 -0.15 6.49 -7.13
CA ALA A 192 -1.50 6.84 -7.52
C ALA A 192 -1.62 8.26 -8.09
N ALA A 193 -1.04 9.25 -7.41
CA ALA A 193 -1.28 10.66 -7.71
C ALA A 193 -0.44 11.20 -8.87
N ILE A 194 0.80 10.70 -9.08
CA ILE A 194 1.66 11.22 -10.16
C ILE A 194 1.03 10.98 -11.54
N PRO A 195 0.53 9.77 -11.90
CA PRO A 195 -0.15 9.56 -13.19
C PRO A 195 -1.39 10.45 -13.38
N LEU A 196 -2.12 10.72 -12.29
CA LEU A 196 -3.28 11.63 -12.29
C LEU A 196 -2.87 13.09 -12.56
N GLY A 197 -1.85 13.57 -11.86
CA GLY A 197 -1.33 14.93 -12.03
C GLY A 197 -0.72 15.16 -13.41
N LEU A 198 -0.01 14.17 -13.97
CA LEU A 198 0.49 14.22 -15.35
C LEU A 198 -0.64 14.23 -16.39
N SER A 199 -1.78 13.64 -16.05
CA SER A 199 -3.00 13.74 -16.84
C SER A 199 -3.74 15.06 -16.63
N GLN A 200 -3.18 16.02 -15.88
CA GLN A 200 -3.80 17.31 -15.57
C GLN A 200 -5.21 17.14 -14.98
N ARG A 201 -5.43 16.09 -14.16
CA ARG A 201 -6.70 15.90 -13.43
C ARG A 201 -6.61 16.47 -12.03
N ASP A 202 -7.74 16.95 -11.52
CA ASP A 202 -7.81 17.42 -10.14
C ASP A 202 -7.82 16.20 -9.20
N VAL A 203 -7.10 16.32 -8.08
CA VAL A 203 -6.86 15.20 -7.16
C VAL A 203 -7.06 15.65 -5.73
N ILE A 204 -7.88 14.90 -5.00
CA ILE A 204 -7.94 14.95 -3.53
C ILE A 204 -7.17 13.75 -3.01
N GLY A 205 -5.98 13.99 -2.45
CA GLY A 205 -5.13 12.96 -1.88
C GLY A 205 -5.33 12.83 -0.38
N ILE A 206 -5.89 11.71 0.08
CA ILE A 206 -6.03 11.41 1.51
C ILE A 206 -4.88 10.49 1.91
N ALA A 207 -3.89 11.05 2.61
CA ALA A 207 -2.77 10.28 3.13
C ALA A 207 -2.17 10.97 4.37
N GLU A 208 -1.61 10.17 5.27
CA GLU A 208 -0.95 10.66 6.49
C GLU A 208 0.31 11.46 6.18
N THR A 209 0.71 12.35 7.10
CA THR A 209 1.99 13.08 6.99
C THR A 209 3.15 12.08 7.01
N GLY A 210 4.17 12.31 6.18
CA GLY A 210 5.28 11.37 5.98
C GLY A 210 5.03 10.28 4.93
N SER A 211 3.83 10.17 4.36
CA SER A 211 3.52 9.23 3.26
C SER A 211 4.15 9.61 1.90
N GLY A 212 4.85 10.75 1.82
CA GLY A 212 5.46 11.24 0.58
C GLY A 212 4.55 12.09 -0.30
N LYS A 213 3.50 12.71 0.27
CA LYS A 213 2.57 13.63 -0.42
C LYS A 213 3.28 14.73 -1.21
N THR A 214 4.33 15.33 -0.63
CA THR A 214 5.07 16.45 -1.24
C THR A 214 5.57 16.10 -2.64
N ALA A 215 6.35 15.02 -2.79
CA ALA A 215 6.82 14.60 -4.11
C ALA A 215 5.67 14.17 -5.04
N ALA A 216 4.55 13.68 -4.49
CA ALA A 216 3.39 13.24 -5.29
C ALA A 216 2.73 14.40 -6.06
N PHE A 217 2.69 15.61 -5.50
CA PHE A 217 2.20 16.80 -6.20
C PHE A 217 3.32 17.64 -6.85
N VAL A 218 4.53 17.66 -6.28
CA VAL A 218 5.65 18.44 -6.81
C VAL A 218 6.14 17.91 -8.16
N LEU A 219 6.27 16.59 -8.32
CA LEU A 219 6.78 16.00 -9.57
C LEU A 219 5.89 16.28 -10.79
N PRO A 220 4.56 16.03 -10.76
CA PRO A 220 3.70 16.39 -11.88
C PRO A 220 3.62 17.91 -12.11
N MET A 221 3.63 18.72 -11.03
CA MET A 221 3.68 20.18 -11.13
C MET A 221 4.93 20.66 -11.88
N MET A 222 6.10 20.13 -11.55
CA MET A 222 7.35 20.46 -12.23
C MET A 222 7.38 19.97 -13.67
N SER A 223 6.88 18.76 -13.92
CA SER A 223 6.78 18.25 -15.29
C SER A 223 5.91 19.15 -16.15
N TYR A 224 4.83 19.70 -15.59
CA TYR A 224 3.97 20.64 -16.27
C TYR A 224 4.68 21.98 -16.54
N ILE A 225 5.31 22.58 -15.52
CA ILE A 225 6.04 23.85 -15.63
C ILE A 225 7.19 23.77 -16.63
N ALA A 226 7.91 22.64 -16.70
CA ALA A 226 9.02 22.44 -17.62
C ALA A 226 8.63 22.53 -19.10
N HIS A 227 7.33 22.39 -19.43
CA HIS A 227 6.82 22.56 -20.79
C HIS A 227 6.33 23.99 -21.09
N LEU A 228 6.34 24.88 -20.10
CA LEU A 228 5.91 26.27 -20.27
C LEU A 228 7.06 27.18 -20.68
N PRO A 229 6.77 28.32 -21.34
CA PRO A 229 7.79 29.31 -21.64
C PRO A 229 8.48 29.85 -20.36
N PRO A 230 9.75 30.27 -20.43
CA PRO A 230 10.39 30.96 -19.32
C PRO A 230 9.63 32.22 -18.92
N ILE A 231 9.58 32.51 -17.62
CA ILE A 231 8.86 33.67 -17.09
C ILE A 231 9.51 34.97 -17.55
N LYS A 232 8.68 35.87 -18.09
CA LYS A 232 9.02 37.27 -18.37
C LYS A 232 8.38 38.12 -17.26
N ASP A 233 9.14 38.28 -16.18
CA ASP A 233 9.08 39.11 -14.95
C ASP A 233 7.79 39.82 -14.44
N GLU A 234 6.60 39.73 -15.05
CA GLU A 234 5.43 40.52 -14.58
C GLU A 234 4.12 39.73 -14.37
N ASN A 235 4.06 38.45 -14.74
CA ASN A 235 2.80 37.69 -14.69
C ASN A 235 2.63 36.82 -13.43
N GLY A 236 3.65 36.75 -12.57
CA GLY A 236 3.64 35.91 -11.36
C GLY A 236 4.05 34.46 -11.60
N PRO A 237 3.90 33.57 -10.60
CA PRO A 237 4.26 32.16 -10.72
C PRO A 237 3.28 31.36 -11.57
N TYR A 238 3.74 30.19 -12.05
CA TYR A 238 2.87 29.19 -12.68
C TYR A 238 2.13 28.35 -11.65
N ALA A 239 2.75 28.12 -10.49
CA ALA A 239 2.16 27.31 -9.44
C ALA A 239 2.21 27.97 -8.07
N VAL A 240 1.16 27.72 -7.28
CA VAL A 240 1.06 28.10 -5.87
C VAL A 240 0.79 26.86 -5.03
N VAL A 241 1.61 26.66 -4.00
CA VAL A 241 1.42 25.65 -2.97
C VAL A 241 1.12 26.35 -1.65
N LEU A 242 -0.06 26.12 -1.10
CA LEU A 242 -0.46 26.62 0.22
C LEU A 242 -0.25 25.55 1.28
N ALA A 243 0.36 25.93 2.39
CA ALA A 243 0.51 25.10 3.59
C ALA A 243 0.06 25.87 4.85
N PRO A 244 -0.57 25.22 5.84
CA PRO A 244 -1.11 25.89 7.03
C PRO A 244 -0.04 26.54 7.92
N THR A 245 1.16 25.97 7.99
CA THR A 245 2.21 26.48 8.89
C THR A 245 3.49 26.81 8.15
N ARG A 246 4.29 27.69 8.77
CA ARG A 246 5.60 28.08 8.22
C ARG A 246 6.52 26.86 8.09
N GLU A 247 6.53 26.01 9.10
CA GLU A 247 7.41 24.85 9.18
C GLU A 247 7.10 23.87 8.04
N LEU A 248 5.82 23.64 7.76
CA LEU A 248 5.40 22.78 6.66
C LEU A 248 5.73 23.42 5.30
N ALA A 249 5.50 24.71 5.12
CA ALA A 249 5.89 25.43 3.91
C ALA A 249 7.42 25.35 3.66
N GLN A 250 8.24 25.47 4.70
CA GLN A 250 9.70 25.33 4.60
C GLN A 250 10.12 23.90 4.24
N GLN A 251 9.47 22.88 4.81
CA GLN A 251 9.71 21.48 4.43
C GLN A 251 9.37 21.22 2.96
N ILE A 252 8.26 21.77 2.47
CA ILE A 252 7.87 21.67 1.06
C ILE A 252 8.87 22.40 0.17
N GLU A 253 9.36 23.57 0.57
CA GLU A 253 10.38 24.32 -0.17
C GLU A 253 11.68 23.54 -0.29
N GLU A 254 12.21 23.03 0.83
CA GLU A 254 13.43 22.23 0.85
C GLU A 254 13.32 21.00 -0.06
N GLU A 255 12.15 20.34 -0.06
CA GLU A 255 11.92 19.18 -0.91
C GLU A 255 11.77 19.57 -2.40
N ALA A 256 11.03 20.64 -2.69
CA ALA A 256 10.86 21.13 -4.06
C ALA A 256 12.20 21.57 -4.66
N VAL A 257 13.04 22.29 -3.92
CA VAL A 257 14.34 22.77 -4.43
C VAL A 257 15.25 21.62 -4.89
N LYS A 258 15.21 20.45 -4.25
CA LYS A 258 15.99 19.26 -4.69
C LYS A 258 15.68 18.87 -6.13
N PHE A 259 14.40 18.95 -6.52
CA PHE A 259 13.96 18.63 -7.87
C PHE A 259 14.13 19.84 -8.82
N ALA A 260 13.80 21.04 -8.35
CA ALA A 260 13.79 22.26 -9.16
C ALA A 260 15.15 22.61 -9.77
N ASN A 261 16.23 22.39 -9.01
CA ASN A 261 17.61 22.68 -9.44
C ASN A 261 18.02 21.94 -10.72
N HIS A 262 17.43 20.78 -11.00
CA HIS A 262 17.72 20.00 -12.21
C HIS A 262 17.00 20.55 -13.46
N LEU A 263 15.94 21.33 -13.27
CA LEU A 263 15.10 21.88 -14.33
C LEU A 263 15.31 23.39 -14.55
N GLY A 264 16.14 24.05 -13.74
CA GLY A 264 16.28 25.50 -13.76
C GLY A 264 15.02 26.25 -13.31
N ILE A 265 14.15 25.59 -12.53
CA ILE A 265 12.91 26.15 -11.98
C ILE A 265 13.25 26.89 -10.68
N ARG A 266 12.75 28.12 -10.50
CA ARG A 266 12.93 28.89 -9.27
C ARG A 266 11.72 28.71 -8.36
N VAL A 267 12.03 28.35 -7.11
CA VAL A 267 11.05 28.16 -6.04
C VAL A 267 11.27 29.25 -4.99
N VAL A 268 10.21 29.91 -4.54
CA VAL A 268 10.27 30.94 -3.51
C VAL A 268 9.26 30.64 -2.40
N SER A 269 9.70 30.63 -1.14
CA SER A 269 8.77 30.61 0.00
C SER A 269 8.31 32.00 0.43
N VAL A 270 7.01 32.10 0.72
CA VAL A 270 6.33 33.31 1.23
C VAL A 270 5.64 33.00 2.54
N VAL A 271 6.34 33.22 3.66
CA VAL A 271 5.94 32.79 5.00
C VAL A 271 6.16 33.86 6.06
N GLY A 272 5.40 33.78 7.15
CA GLY A 272 5.52 34.69 8.30
C GLY A 272 6.86 34.54 9.04
N GLY A 273 7.27 35.59 9.76
CA GLY A 273 8.51 35.59 10.56
C GLY A 273 9.80 35.90 9.79
N GLN A 274 9.71 36.23 8.50
CA GLN A 274 10.79 36.83 7.71
C GLN A 274 10.36 38.24 7.26
N GLN A 275 11.34 39.12 7.03
CA GLN A 275 11.08 40.48 6.53
C GLN A 275 10.33 40.46 5.20
N ILE A 276 9.33 41.31 5.05
CA ILE A 276 8.48 41.35 3.85
C ILE A 276 9.28 41.83 2.65
N GLU A 277 10.18 42.79 2.84
CA GLU A 277 10.98 43.39 1.78
C GLU A 277 11.91 42.35 1.13
N GLY A 278 12.49 41.46 1.93
CA GLY A 278 13.34 40.37 1.43
C GLY A 278 12.56 39.36 0.60
N GLN A 279 11.34 39.00 1.02
CA GLN A 279 10.45 38.11 0.26
C GLN A 279 9.96 38.79 -1.03
N ALA A 280 9.56 40.07 -0.95
CA ALA A 280 9.15 40.86 -2.09
C ALA A 280 10.26 41.00 -3.15
N LEU A 281 11.52 41.14 -2.72
CA LEU A 281 12.66 41.17 -3.63
C LEU A 281 12.81 39.84 -4.39
N LYS A 282 12.69 38.70 -3.70
CA LYS A 282 12.74 37.37 -4.33
C LYS A 282 11.60 37.16 -5.33
N LEU A 283 10.39 37.62 -4.99
CA LEU A 283 9.23 37.57 -5.90
C LEU A 283 9.45 38.45 -7.14
N LYS A 284 10.02 39.65 -6.97
CA LYS A 284 10.37 40.56 -8.08
C LYS A 284 11.46 40.02 -9.02
N GLN A 285 12.30 39.12 -8.55
CA GLN A 285 13.29 38.43 -9.42
C GLN A 285 12.62 37.40 -10.35
N GLY A 286 11.32 37.15 -10.19
CA GLY A 286 10.59 36.12 -10.92
C GLY A 286 10.77 34.75 -10.26
N CYS A 287 9.67 34.00 -10.17
CA CYS A 287 9.68 32.63 -9.70
C CYS A 287 8.59 31.81 -10.39
N GLU A 288 8.87 30.55 -10.67
CA GLU A 288 7.92 29.65 -11.32
C GLU A 288 6.97 28.99 -10.30
N ILE A 289 7.44 28.76 -9.07
CA ILE A 289 6.67 28.15 -7.99
C ILE A 289 6.75 29.03 -6.73
N VAL A 290 5.59 29.36 -6.16
CA VAL A 290 5.48 29.98 -4.84
C VAL A 290 4.93 28.97 -3.84
N ILE A 291 5.60 28.84 -2.70
CA ILE A 291 5.14 28.04 -1.56
C ILE A 291 4.84 28.98 -0.41
N ALA A 292 3.62 29.00 0.12
CA ALA A 292 3.22 30.06 1.04
C ALA A 292 2.27 29.62 2.15
N THR A 293 2.20 30.41 3.21
CA THR A 293 1.08 30.36 4.16
C THR A 293 -0.05 31.29 3.69
N PRO A 294 -1.34 30.91 3.84
CA PRO A 294 -2.46 31.65 3.24
C PRO A 294 -2.47 33.15 3.58
N GLY A 295 -2.38 33.50 4.87
CA GLY A 295 -2.38 34.90 5.29
C GLY A 295 -1.22 35.71 4.72
N ARG A 296 -0.01 35.12 4.65
CA ARG A 296 1.17 35.83 4.17
C ARG A 296 1.14 36.07 2.66
N LEU A 297 0.63 35.10 1.90
CA LEU A 297 0.45 35.27 0.46
C LEU A 297 -0.59 36.35 0.18
N LEU A 298 -1.71 36.35 0.92
CA LEU A 298 -2.75 37.36 0.79
C LEU A 298 -2.20 38.78 1.01
N ASP A 299 -1.43 39.00 2.08
CA ASP A 299 -0.77 40.30 2.33
C ASP A 299 0.07 40.75 1.11
N CYS A 300 0.77 39.82 0.46
CA CYS A 300 1.62 40.10 -0.69
C CYS A 300 0.79 40.42 -1.95
N LEU A 301 -0.39 39.82 -2.11
CA LEU A 301 -1.31 40.09 -3.21
C LEU A 301 -1.99 41.45 -3.03
N GLU A 302 -2.47 41.75 -1.82
CA GLU A 302 -3.10 43.03 -1.48
C GLU A 302 -2.12 44.20 -1.62
N SER A 303 -0.87 43.99 -1.19
CA SER A 303 0.21 44.99 -1.31
C SER A 303 0.83 45.06 -2.71
N ARG A 304 0.33 44.27 -3.69
CA ARG A 304 0.86 44.19 -5.06
C ARG A 304 2.34 43.80 -5.15
N TYR A 305 2.87 43.08 -4.16
CA TYR A 305 4.20 42.49 -4.23
C TYR A 305 4.23 41.23 -5.11
N ALA A 306 3.09 40.57 -5.28
CA ALA A 306 2.89 39.44 -6.18
C ALA A 306 1.59 39.61 -6.97
N VAL A 307 1.51 38.92 -8.10
CA VAL A 307 0.29 38.73 -8.91
C VAL A 307 0.20 37.25 -9.30
N LEU A 308 -0.99 36.74 -9.60
CA LEU A 308 -1.22 35.33 -9.96
C LEU A 308 -1.79 35.16 -11.38
N ASN A 309 -1.51 36.13 -12.26
CA ASN A 309 -2.15 36.24 -13.58
C ASN A 309 -1.92 35.05 -14.52
N GLN A 310 -0.84 34.27 -14.32
CA GLN A 310 -0.57 33.06 -15.10
C GLN A 310 -0.55 31.78 -14.24
N CYS A 311 -1.01 31.86 -13.00
CA CYS A 311 -1.10 30.70 -12.11
C CYS A 311 -2.17 29.74 -12.63
N ASN A 312 -1.79 28.50 -12.85
CA ASN A 312 -2.63 27.44 -13.42
C ASN A 312 -2.44 26.09 -12.71
N TYR A 313 -1.65 26.05 -11.64
CA TYR A 313 -1.46 24.90 -10.80
C TYR A 313 -1.56 25.31 -9.33
N VAL A 314 -2.51 24.71 -8.61
CA VAL A 314 -2.79 25.05 -7.22
C VAL A 314 -2.74 23.80 -6.36
N VAL A 315 -2.05 23.89 -5.23
CA VAL A 315 -1.97 22.82 -4.23
C VAL A 315 -2.36 23.37 -2.87
N LEU A 316 -3.27 22.67 -2.18
CA LEU A 316 -3.61 22.92 -0.77
C LEU A 316 -3.13 21.70 0.04
N ASP A 317 -2.03 21.83 0.78
CA ASP A 317 -1.52 20.76 1.64
C ASP A 317 -2.01 20.94 3.08
N GLU A 318 -2.46 19.87 3.74
CA GLU A 318 -3.15 19.91 5.04
C GLU A 318 -4.34 20.90 5.07
N ALA A 319 -5.22 20.80 4.07
CA ALA A 319 -6.38 21.68 3.91
C ALA A 319 -7.35 21.62 5.09
N ASP A 320 -7.56 20.45 5.69
CA ASP A 320 -8.32 20.26 6.94
C ASP A 320 -7.77 21.15 8.07
N ARG A 321 -6.45 21.13 8.26
CA ARG A 321 -5.77 21.98 9.24
C ARG A 321 -5.87 23.46 8.91
N MET A 322 -5.89 23.84 7.62
CA MET A 322 -6.13 25.24 7.24
C MET A 322 -7.53 25.70 7.69
N ILE A 323 -8.55 24.85 7.54
CA ILE A 323 -9.91 25.15 8.02
C ILE A 323 -9.94 25.26 9.54
N ASP A 324 -9.30 24.32 10.27
CA ASP A 324 -9.23 24.35 11.73
C ASP A 324 -8.55 25.62 12.28
N MET A 325 -7.57 26.15 11.54
CA MET A 325 -6.88 27.40 11.88
C MET A 325 -7.63 28.66 11.44
N GLY A 326 -8.80 28.52 10.78
CA GLY A 326 -9.61 29.64 10.31
C GLY A 326 -9.05 30.34 9.07
N PHE A 327 -8.24 29.65 8.25
CA PHE A 327 -7.68 30.21 7.02
C PHE A 327 -8.62 30.15 5.80
N GLU A 328 -9.84 29.64 5.95
CA GLU A 328 -10.81 29.52 4.85
C GLU A 328 -11.00 30.83 4.07
N PRO A 329 -11.24 32.01 4.71
CA PRO A 329 -11.40 33.26 3.97
C PRO A 329 -10.15 33.66 3.19
N GLN A 330 -8.95 33.43 3.75
CA GLN A 330 -7.69 33.79 3.13
C GLN A 330 -7.38 32.87 1.95
N VAL A 331 -7.66 31.57 2.06
CA VAL A 331 -7.53 30.62 0.95
C VAL A 331 -8.47 31.01 -0.18
N ALA A 332 -9.75 31.31 0.12
CA ALA A 332 -10.71 31.76 -0.88
C ALA A 332 -10.24 33.04 -1.59
N ALA A 333 -9.77 34.04 -0.85
CA ALA A 333 -9.27 35.29 -1.43
C ALA A 333 -8.03 35.09 -2.33
N VAL A 334 -7.15 34.15 -2.00
CA VAL A 334 -6.01 33.77 -2.87
C VAL A 334 -6.50 33.13 -4.17
N LEU A 335 -7.52 32.26 -4.10
CA LEU A 335 -8.10 31.63 -5.29
C LEU A 335 -8.84 32.66 -6.17
N ASP A 336 -9.54 33.62 -5.57
CA ASP A 336 -10.22 34.71 -6.28
C ASP A 336 -9.25 35.64 -7.02
N ALA A 337 -7.99 35.71 -6.57
CA ALA A 337 -6.94 36.45 -7.25
C ALA A 337 -6.41 35.75 -8.52
N MET A 338 -6.81 34.50 -8.78
CA MET A 338 -6.41 33.75 -9.98
C MET A 338 -7.38 34.00 -11.15
N PRO A 339 -6.94 33.90 -12.41
CA PRO A 339 -7.81 34.10 -13.57
C PRO A 339 -8.88 33.02 -13.67
N SER A 340 -10.15 33.41 -13.69
CA SER A 340 -11.29 32.50 -13.87
C SER A 340 -11.36 31.86 -15.25
N SER A 341 -10.72 32.45 -16.26
CA SER A 341 -10.66 31.91 -17.63
C SER A 341 -9.87 30.60 -17.76
N ASN A 342 -9.05 30.26 -16.76
CA ASN A 342 -8.23 29.04 -16.77
C ASN A 342 -8.89 27.87 -16.03
N LEU A 343 -10.09 28.06 -15.47
CA LEU A 343 -10.84 26.99 -14.82
C LEU A 343 -11.31 25.95 -15.85
N LYS A 344 -11.24 24.68 -15.44
CA LYS A 344 -11.75 23.57 -16.25
C LYS A 344 -13.28 23.65 -16.32
N PRO A 345 -13.89 23.24 -17.45
CA PRO A 345 -15.34 23.12 -17.52
C PRO A 345 -15.84 22.05 -16.55
N GLU A 346 -17.01 22.26 -15.93
CA GLU A 346 -17.59 21.32 -14.95
C GLU A 346 -17.83 19.91 -15.54
N ASN A 347 -18.12 19.81 -16.84
CA ASN A 347 -18.36 18.55 -17.56
C ASN A 347 -17.15 18.12 -18.42
N GLU A 348 -15.93 18.17 -17.88
CA GLU A 348 -14.72 17.79 -18.62
C GLU A 348 -14.83 16.39 -19.27
N ASP A 349 -15.40 15.41 -18.56
CA ASP A 349 -15.57 14.04 -19.06
C ASP A 349 -16.48 13.97 -20.30
N GLU A 350 -17.57 14.76 -20.33
CA GLU A 350 -18.49 14.81 -21.48
C GLU A 350 -17.86 15.55 -22.66
N VAL A 351 -17.14 16.64 -22.41
CA VAL A 351 -16.43 17.40 -23.46
C VAL A 351 -15.30 16.55 -24.07
N LEU A 352 -14.61 15.74 -23.27
CA LEU A 352 -13.61 14.79 -23.77
C LEU A 352 -14.24 13.67 -24.62
N ASP A 353 -15.44 13.21 -24.25
CA ASP A 353 -16.22 12.24 -25.01
C ASP A 353 -16.70 12.80 -26.36
N GLU A 354 -17.22 14.02 -26.36
CA GLU A 354 -17.64 14.73 -27.58
C GLU A 354 -16.47 14.95 -28.54
N ARG A 355 -15.29 15.30 -28.01
CA ARG A 355 -14.08 15.52 -28.80
C ARG A 355 -13.42 14.21 -29.27
N ARG A 356 -13.91 13.03 -28.85
CA ARG A 356 -13.30 11.72 -29.11
C ARG A 356 -11.79 11.67 -28.80
N ILE A 357 -11.34 12.49 -27.86
CA ILE A 357 -9.95 12.49 -27.42
C ILE A 357 -9.86 11.37 -26.38
N TYR A 358 -9.69 10.15 -26.87
CA TYR A 358 -9.30 9.04 -26.01
C TYR A 358 -7.87 9.32 -25.55
N ARG A 359 -7.71 9.80 -24.30
CA ARG A 359 -6.40 9.79 -23.65
C ARG A 359 -5.92 8.34 -23.67
N THR A 360 -4.97 8.07 -24.55
CA THR A 360 -4.48 6.73 -24.81
C THR A 360 -3.84 6.23 -23.52
N THR A 361 -4.23 5.02 -23.14
CA THR A 361 -3.83 4.34 -21.90
C THR A 361 -2.31 4.21 -21.78
#